data_AF-A0A4U5N9A8-F1
#
_entry.id   AF-A0A4U5N9A8-F1
#
_cell.length_a   1.000
_cell.length_b   1.000
_cell.length_c   1.000
_cell.angle_alpha   90.00
_cell.angle_beta   90.00
_cell.angle_gamma   90.00
#
_symmetry.space_group_name_H-M   'P 1'
#
loop_
_entity.id
_entity.type
_entity.pdbx_description
1 polymer ?
#
loop_
_entity_poly.entity_id
_entity_poly.type
_entity_poly.pdbx_seq_one_letter_code
_entity_poly.pdbx_strand_id
1 'polypeptide(L)'
;MIMNIVTEGDVENKLPTGVQLRSSDPQRFYFSILLKMSGSGQRLNVVPTVTVLGVVKARLVGATRGHALLKKKSDALTVQFRQILKKIVSTKESMGDKMKASSFALTEAKYVAGENMKHTVLENVQTATLKVRSRQENVAGVKLPKFDYFHEGETKNDLTGLARGGQQVQACRAAYVKAIEVLVELASLQTSFMTLDTAIKTTNRRVNALENVVKPRLENTITYIKGELDELEREDFFRLKKIQGFKKREIERQLAAARQFAEGQVAEKVSLQKGISLNSAQNMLSASEKDEDIIF
;
A
#
# COMPACT_ATOMS: atom_id res chain seq x y z
N MET A 1 -3.79 -6.32 42.26
CA MET A 1 -3.95 -5.84 40.86
C MET A 1 -4.57 -6.99 40.08
N ILE A 2 -5.84 -6.85 39.76
CA ILE A 2 -6.74 -7.95 39.37
C ILE A 2 -6.32 -8.50 37.99
N MET A 3 -5.72 -9.69 37.98
CA MET A 3 -5.69 -10.51 36.78
C MET A 3 -7.06 -11.18 36.67
N ASN A 4 -7.89 -10.68 35.75
CA ASN A 4 -9.09 -11.38 35.29
C ASN A 4 -8.66 -12.69 34.63
N ILE A 5 -8.64 -13.75 35.42
CA ILE A 5 -8.70 -15.13 34.96
C ILE A 5 -10.18 -15.41 34.72
N VAL A 6 -10.60 -15.31 33.45
CA VAL A 6 -11.88 -15.85 33.01
C VAL A 6 -11.64 -17.33 32.67
N THR A 7 -12.07 -18.21 33.57
CA THR A 7 -12.21 -19.64 33.32
C THR A 7 -13.66 -19.97 32.98
N GLU A 8 -13.78 -20.82 31.96
CA GLU A 8 -14.90 -21.71 31.62
C GLU A 8 -16.15 -21.14 30.94
N GLY A 9 -16.56 -21.86 29.88
CA GLY A 9 -17.87 -21.77 29.27
C GLY A 9 -17.83 -21.45 27.77
N ASP A 10 -18.03 -22.47 26.94
CA ASP A 10 -18.46 -22.36 25.54
C ASP A 10 -17.43 -21.90 24.48
N VAL A 11 -16.52 -22.81 24.13
CA VAL A 11 -16.07 -22.92 22.74
C VAL A 11 -16.33 -24.34 22.25
N GLU A 12 -17.61 -24.61 22.04
CA GLU A 12 -18.09 -25.68 21.19
C GLU A 12 -17.29 -25.77 19.89
N ASN A 13 -16.84 -26.99 19.59
CA ASN A 13 -16.55 -27.54 18.27
C ASN A 13 -16.72 -26.59 17.08
N LYS A 14 -15.64 -25.88 16.73
CA LYS A 14 -15.35 -25.52 15.33
C LYS A 14 -13.86 -25.64 15.06
N LEU A 15 -13.41 -26.89 14.86
CA LEU A 15 -12.35 -27.15 13.91
C LEU A 15 -12.83 -26.63 12.54
N PRO A 16 -12.13 -25.70 11.85
CA PRO A 16 -12.28 -25.60 10.42
C PRO A 16 -11.42 -26.72 9.81
N THR A 17 -12.00 -27.91 9.76
CA THR A 17 -11.66 -28.90 8.74
C THR A 17 -11.84 -28.26 7.37
N GLY A 18 -10.86 -28.42 6.49
CA GLY A 18 -11.01 -28.16 5.08
C GLY A 18 -10.58 -26.76 4.64
N VAL A 19 -9.31 -26.66 4.24
CA VAL A 19 -8.92 -25.74 3.17
C VAL A 19 -9.56 -26.27 1.88
N GLN A 20 -10.86 -26.03 1.72
CA GLN A 20 -11.56 -26.27 0.46
C GLN A 20 -11.39 -25.01 -0.38
N LEU A 21 -10.58 -25.12 -1.43
CA LEU A 21 -10.63 -24.25 -2.59
C LEU A 21 -12.07 -24.23 -3.11
N ARG A 22 -12.85 -23.20 -2.77
CA ARG A 22 -14.08 -22.85 -3.49
C ARG A 22 -14.00 -21.40 -3.93
N SER A 23 -13.40 -21.26 -5.11
CA SER A 23 -13.71 -20.23 -6.08
C SER A 23 -15.20 -20.32 -6.47
N SER A 24 -16.06 -19.43 -5.96
CA SER A 24 -17.34 -19.03 -6.58
C SER A 24 -18.24 -18.23 -5.61
N ASP A 25 -17.83 -17.01 -5.24
CA ASP A 25 -18.77 -16.02 -4.67
C ASP A 25 -19.18 -15.03 -5.77
N PRO A 26 -20.33 -15.23 -6.45
CA PRO A 26 -20.82 -14.30 -7.47
C PRO A 26 -21.08 -12.90 -6.90
N GLN A 27 -21.43 -12.76 -5.62
CA GLN A 27 -21.68 -11.45 -5.01
C GLN A 27 -20.44 -10.55 -4.90
N ARG A 28 -19.23 -11.12 -4.69
CA ARG A 28 -17.98 -10.31 -4.73
C ARG A 28 -17.58 -9.95 -6.15
N PHE A 29 -17.90 -10.79 -7.12
CA PHE A 29 -17.68 -10.52 -8.54
C PHE A 29 -18.60 -9.39 -9.02
N TYR A 30 -19.88 -9.42 -8.62
CA TYR A 30 -20.81 -8.33 -8.88
C TYR A 30 -20.41 -7.05 -8.16
N PHE A 31 -19.91 -7.08 -6.93
CA PHE A 31 -19.41 -5.86 -6.26
C PHE A 31 -18.17 -5.28 -6.97
N SER A 32 -17.28 -6.13 -7.47
CA SER A 32 -16.13 -5.71 -8.29
C SER A 32 -16.54 -5.16 -9.66
N ILE A 33 -17.59 -5.70 -10.27
CA ILE A 33 -18.13 -5.23 -11.56
C ILE A 33 -18.93 -3.94 -11.37
N LEU A 34 -19.72 -3.83 -10.29
CA LEU A 34 -20.51 -2.64 -9.96
C LEU A 34 -19.60 -1.45 -9.60
N LEU A 35 -18.48 -1.70 -8.91
CA LEU A 35 -17.46 -0.68 -8.68
C LEU A 35 -16.72 -0.27 -9.97
N LYS A 36 -16.64 -1.17 -10.95
CA LYS A 36 -16.12 -0.86 -12.30
C LYS A 36 -17.06 0.06 -13.10
N MET A 37 -18.35 0.14 -12.72
CA MET A 37 -19.38 0.89 -13.45
C MET A 37 -19.74 2.26 -12.85
N SER A 38 -19.16 2.65 -11.70
CA SER A 38 -19.31 4.02 -11.18
C SER A 38 -18.18 4.91 -11.72
N GLY A 39 -18.40 5.46 -12.92
CA GLY A 39 -17.45 6.23 -13.73
C GLY A 39 -17.03 7.62 -13.18
N SER A 40 -17.13 7.86 -11.87
CA SER A 40 -16.82 9.18 -11.29
C SER A 40 -15.51 9.21 -10.49
N GLY A 41 -14.84 8.06 -10.29
CA GLY A 41 -13.63 7.95 -9.45
C GLY A 41 -12.34 7.48 -10.15
N GLN A 42 -12.38 7.18 -11.46
CA GLN A 42 -11.29 6.52 -12.18
C GLN A 42 -10.12 7.44 -12.58
N ARG A 43 -10.23 8.75 -12.34
CA ARG A 43 -9.21 9.74 -12.71
C ARG A 43 -8.90 10.67 -11.55
N LEU A 44 -7.69 11.22 -11.55
CA LEU A 44 -7.34 12.33 -10.67
C LEU A 44 -7.83 13.62 -11.32
N ASN A 45 -8.41 14.53 -10.53
CA ASN A 45 -8.77 15.87 -11.01
C ASN A 45 -7.49 16.72 -11.05
N VAL A 46 -6.89 16.83 -12.24
CA VAL A 46 -5.65 17.58 -12.45
C VAL A 46 -5.71 18.32 -13.79
N VAL A 47 -5.13 19.52 -13.83
CA VAL A 47 -5.05 20.33 -15.05
C VAL A 47 -4.07 19.68 -16.03
N PRO A 48 -4.44 19.48 -17.31
CA PRO A 48 -3.57 18.87 -18.30
C PRO A 48 -2.44 19.82 -18.69
N THR A 49 -1.26 19.59 -18.11
CA THR A 49 -0.03 20.32 -18.43
C THR A 49 1.16 19.35 -18.50
N VAL A 50 2.20 19.71 -19.26
CA VAL A 50 3.40 18.88 -19.44
C VAL A 50 4.08 18.57 -18.10
N THR A 51 4.09 19.54 -17.18
CA THR A 51 4.67 19.38 -15.83
C THR A 51 3.90 18.36 -15.00
N VAL A 52 2.56 18.44 -15.00
CA VAL A 52 1.69 17.48 -14.31
C VAL A 52 1.81 16.08 -14.91
N LEU A 53 1.94 15.95 -16.23
CA LEU A 53 2.19 14.67 -16.89
C LEU A 53 3.49 14.02 -16.39
N GLY A 54 4.55 14.80 -16.21
CA GLY A 54 5.80 14.34 -15.59
C GLY A 54 5.60 13.81 -14.17
N VAL A 55 4.86 14.55 -13.34
CA VAL A 55 4.55 14.15 -11.96
C VAL A 55 3.73 12.85 -11.91
N VAL A 56 2.69 12.71 -12.75
CA VAL A 56 1.84 11.52 -12.77
C VAL A 56 2.61 10.29 -13.29
N LYS A 57 3.47 10.46 -14.30
CA LYS A 57 4.38 9.39 -14.76
C LYS A 57 5.34 8.96 -13.66
N ALA A 58 5.96 9.91 -12.95
CA ALA A 58 6.84 9.60 -11.82
C ALA A 58 6.09 8.84 -10.71
N ARG A 59 4.84 9.21 -10.42
CA ARG A 59 3.97 8.50 -9.48
C ARG A 59 3.65 7.07 -9.94
N LEU A 60 3.43 6.84 -11.24
CA LEU A 60 3.19 5.49 -11.79
C LEU A 60 4.43 4.59 -11.65
N VAL A 61 5.62 5.13 -11.94
CA VAL A 61 6.89 4.41 -11.72
C VAL A 61 7.11 4.15 -10.23
N GLY A 62 6.77 5.11 -9.36
CA GLY A 62 6.80 4.93 -7.90
C GLY A 62 5.85 3.83 -7.43
N ALA A 63 4.61 3.81 -7.93
CA ALA A 63 3.59 2.82 -7.58
C ALA A 63 3.97 1.40 -8.03
N THR A 64 4.54 1.25 -9.22
CA THR A 64 5.01 -0.05 -9.75
C THR A 64 6.21 -0.58 -8.96
N ARG A 65 7.19 0.27 -8.63
CA ARG A 65 8.31 -0.11 -7.75
C ARG A 65 7.83 -0.44 -6.33
N GLY A 66 6.94 0.37 -5.77
CA GLY A 66 6.35 0.16 -4.45
C GLY A 66 5.57 -1.15 -4.35
N HIS A 67 4.82 -1.50 -5.39
CA HIS A 67 4.14 -2.78 -5.50
C HIS A 67 5.11 -3.97 -5.44
N ALA A 68 6.17 -3.96 -6.26
CA ALA A 68 7.17 -5.03 -6.28
C ALA A 68 7.87 -5.20 -4.91
N LEU A 69 8.18 -4.09 -4.23
CA LEU A 69 8.79 -4.12 -2.89
C LEU A 69 7.84 -4.68 -1.82
N LEU A 70 6.58 -4.23 -1.82
CA LEU A 70 5.58 -4.71 -0.87
C LEU A 70 5.25 -6.19 -1.09
N LYS A 71 5.27 -6.65 -2.35
CA LYS A 71 5.08 -8.06 -2.68
C LYS A 71 6.20 -8.92 -2.12
N LYS A 72 7.47 -8.54 -2.34
CA LYS A 72 8.64 -9.21 -1.74
C LYS A 72 8.59 -9.23 -0.21
N LYS A 73 8.18 -8.12 0.42
CA LYS A 73 8.00 -8.04 1.89
C LYS A 73 6.92 -9.02 2.37
N SER A 74 5.77 -9.08 1.69
CA SER A 74 4.68 -9.99 2.04
C SER A 74 5.10 -11.46 1.93
N ASP A 75 5.84 -11.81 0.89
CA ASP A 75 6.32 -13.18 0.69
C ASP A 75 7.31 -13.58 1.78
N ALA A 76 8.24 -12.69 2.16
CA ALA A 76 9.17 -12.92 3.27
C ALA A 76 8.44 -13.08 4.62
N LEU A 77 7.44 -12.24 4.91
CA LEU A 77 6.61 -12.36 6.12
C LEU A 77 5.84 -13.68 6.14
N THR A 78 5.35 -14.15 4.99
CA THR A 78 4.62 -15.42 4.88
C THR A 78 5.51 -16.63 5.18
N VAL A 79 6.79 -16.59 4.78
CA VAL A 79 7.75 -17.65 5.13
C VAL A 79 7.96 -17.71 6.64
N GLN A 80 8.21 -16.56 7.27
CA GLN A 80 8.36 -16.47 8.73
C GLN A 80 7.10 -16.90 9.48
N PHE A 81 5.93 -16.50 8.98
CA PHE A 81 4.63 -16.92 9.53
C PHE A 81 4.48 -18.44 9.58
N ARG A 82 4.86 -19.14 8.50
CA ARG A 82 4.81 -20.61 8.46
C ARG A 82 5.81 -21.27 9.42
N GLN A 83 7.01 -20.70 9.56
CA GLN A 83 8.01 -21.18 10.51
C GLN A 83 7.51 -21.07 11.96
N ILE A 84 6.93 -19.91 12.32
CA ILE A 84 6.32 -19.70 13.64
C ILE A 84 5.14 -20.64 13.86
N LEU A 85 4.29 -20.84 12.84
CA LEU A 85 3.15 -21.76 12.94
C LEU A 85 3.61 -23.19 13.27
N LYS A 86 4.65 -23.69 12.58
CA LYS A 86 5.22 -25.01 12.86
C LYS A 86 5.75 -25.08 14.30
N LYS A 87 6.44 -24.03 14.76
CA LYS A 87 6.97 -23.95 16.13
C LYS A 87 5.85 -23.89 17.18
N ILE A 88 4.75 -23.21 16.90
CA ILE A 88 3.58 -23.16 17.80
C ILE A 88 2.99 -24.57 17.98
N VAL A 89 2.82 -25.33 16.90
CA VAL A 89 2.27 -26.69 16.97
C VAL A 89 3.16 -27.59 17.83
N SER A 90 4.47 -27.62 17.56
CA SER A 90 5.41 -28.44 18.34
C SER A 90 5.47 -28.04 19.82
N THR A 91 5.45 -26.72 20.10
CA THR A 91 5.50 -26.21 21.48
C THR A 91 4.20 -26.49 22.21
N LYS A 92 3.05 -26.45 21.52
CA LYS A 92 1.74 -26.75 22.10
C LYS A 92 1.60 -28.23 22.48
N GLU A 93 2.14 -29.15 21.67
CA GLU A 93 2.22 -30.56 22.01
C GLU A 93 3.11 -30.77 23.26
N SER A 94 4.33 -30.22 23.24
CA SER A 94 5.24 -30.31 24.40
C SER A 94 4.63 -29.67 25.66
N MET A 95 3.89 -28.58 25.53
CA MET A 95 3.17 -27.95 26.64
C MET A 95 2.13 -28.89 27.23
N GLY A 96 1.34 -29.57 26.39
CA GLY A 96 0.34 -30.54 26.82
C GLY A 96 0.95 -31.66 27.67
N ASP A 97 2.08 -32.21 27.23
CA ASP A 97 2.79 -33.27 27.96
C ASP A 97 3.34 -32.79 29.30
N LYS A 98 3.98 -31.60 29.35
CA LYS A 98 4.52 -31.03 30.58
C LYS A 98 3.42 -30.64 31.57
N MET A 99 2.29 -30.13 31.08
CA MET A 99 1.14 -29.79 31.92
C MET A 99 0.49 -31.05 32.50
N LYS A 100 0.34 -32.10 31.68
CA LYS A 100 -0.16 -33.41 32.13
C LYS A 100 0.74 -34.00 33.22
N ALA A 101 2.05 -34.01 33.01
CA ALA A 101 3.01 -34.46 34.03
C ALA A 101 2.96 -33.63 35.32
N SER A 102 2.82 -32.30 35.20
CA SER A 102 2.70 -31.40 36.36
C SER A 102 1.40 -31.64 37.14
N SER A 103 0.29 -31.91 36.43
CA SER A 103 -0.99 -32.26 37.06
C SER A 103 -0.94 -33.60 37.81
N PHE A 104 -0.19 -34.59 37.31
CA PHE A 104 0.03 -35.84 38.04
C PHE A 104 0.87 -35.61 39.30
N ALA A 105 1.97 -34.86 39.21
CA ALA A 105 2.79 -34.50 40.36
C ALA A 105 2.00 -33.72 41.43
N LEU A 106 1.02 -32.90 41.02
CA LEU A 106 0.10 -32.24 41.95
C LEU A 106 -0.79 -33.23 42.69
N THR A 107 -1.34 -34.22 41.98
CA THR A 107 -2.19 -35.26 42.58
C THR A 107 -1.41 -36.10 43.59
N GLU A 108 -0.18 -36.48 43.27
CA GLU A 108 0.74 -37.18 44.18
C GLU A 108 1.04 -36.32 45.42
N ALA A 109 1.38 -35.05 45.23
CA ALA A 109 1.62 -34.13 46.33
C ALA A 109 0.38 -33.94 47.22
N LYS A 110 -0.82 -33.84 46.64
CA LYS A 110 -2.09 -33.76 47.38
C LYS A 110 -2.39 -35.03 48.17
N TYR A 111 -2.12 -36.20 47.61
CA TYR A 111 -2.33 -37.48 48.29
C TYR A 111 -1.45 -37.62 49.53
N VAL A 112 -0.18 -37.21 49.44
CA VAL A 112 0.79 -37.34 50.54
C VAL A 112 0.65 -36.23 51.59
N ALA A 113 0.43 -34.98 51.16
CA ALA A 113 0.39 -33.82 52.06
C ALA A 113 -1.00 -33.53 52.65
N GLY A 114 -2.06 -34.15 52.10
CA GLY A 114 -3.45 -33.91 52.51
C GLY A 114 -3.97 -32.52 52.11
N GLU A 115 -5.16 -32.16 52.58
CA GLU A 115 -5.88 -30.94 52.17
C GLU A 115 -5.26 -29.64 52.73
N ASN A 116 -4.48 -29.74 53.80
CA ASN A 116 -3.88 -28.61 54.53
C ASN A 116 -2.78 -27.87 53.73
N MET A 117 -2.21 -28.51 52.69
CA MET A 117 -1.18 -27.92 51.84
C MET A 117 -1.70 -26.71 51.05
N LYS A 118 -2.98 -26.73 50.64
CA LYS A 118 -3.59 -25.64 49.87
C LYS A 118 -3.60 -24.32 50.66
N HIS A 119 -4.04 -24.37 51.91
CA HIS A 119 -4.11 -23.19 52.79
C HIS A 119 -2.72 -22.64 53.09
N THR A 120 -1.78 -23.53 53.42
CA THR A 120 -0.38 -23.18 53.70
C THR A 120 0.29 -22.49 52.50
N VAL A 121 0.06 -22.97 51.28
CA VAL A 121 0.66 -22.36 50.08
C VAL A 121 0.05 -20.99 49.80
N LEU A 122 -1.28 -20.85 49.90
CA LEU A 122 -1.98 -19.59 49.62
C LEU A 122 -1.58 -18.47 50.59
N GLU A 123 -1.43 -18.77 51.89
CA GLU A 123 -1.02 -17.79 52.91
C GLU A 123 0.43 -17.32 52.72
N ASN A 124 1.28 -18.16 52.14
CA ASN A 124 2.69 -17.84 51.89
C ASN A 124 2.92 -17.09 50.55
N VAL A 125 1.90 -16.83 49.72
CA VAL A 125 2.07 -16.07 48.46
C VAL A 125 2.06 -14.56 48.75
N GLN A 126 3.24 -13.95 48.92
CA GLN A 126 3.37 -12.49 49.04
C GLN A 126 3.88 -11.82 47.76
N THR A 127 4.92 -12.38 47.13
CA THR A 127 5.54 -11.84 45.92
C THR A 127 5.79 -12.93 44.89
N ALA A 128 5.65 -12.58 43.60
CA ALA A 128 5.87 -13.53 42.52
C ALA A 128 7.37 -13.80 42.33
N THR A 129 7.77 -15.07 42.44
CA THR A 129 9.16 -15.52 42.22
C THR A 129 9.53 -15.56 40.74
N LEU A 130 8.57 -15.91 39.87
CA LEU A 130 8.73 -15.88 38.42
C LEU A 130 8.05 -14.63 37.87
N LYS A 131 8.79 -13.82 37.13
CA LYS A 131 8.28 -12.63 36.46
C LYS A 131 8.61 -12.68 34.97
N VAL A 132 7.84 -11.96 34.17
CA VAL A 132 7.98 -11.92 32.71
C VAL A 132 8.36 -10.52 32.27
N ARG A 133 9.38 -10.41 31.42
CA ARG A 133 9.81 -9.16 30.80
C ARG A 133 9.47 -9.19 29.31
N SER A 134 8.92 -8.09 28.81
CA SER A 134 8.69 -7.91 27.39
C SER A 134 9.92 -7.32 26.70
N ARG A 135 10.32 -7.93 25.60
CA ARG A 135 11.38 -7.50 24.68
C ARG A 135 10.77 -7.33 23.29
N GLN A 136 11.31 -6.40 22.50
CA GLN A 136 10.89 -6.24 21.10
C GLN A 136 11.94 -6.87 20.17
N GLU A 137 11.49 -7.72 19.25
CA GLU A 137 12.30 -8.33 18.20
C GLU A 137 11.83 -7.80 16.84
N ASN A 138 12.75 -7.43 15.94
CA ASN A 138 12.39 -6.90 14.62
C ASN A 138 12.54 -7.98 13.56
N VAL A 139 11.44 -8.35 12.91
CA VAL A 139 11.41 -9.34 11.83
C VAL A 139 10.84 -8.68 10.57
N ALA A 140 11.66 -8.56 9.52
CA ALA A 140 11.29 -7.98 8.23
C ALA A 140 10.60 -6.59 8.32
N GLY A 141 10.99 -5.78 9.33
CA GLY A 141 10.44 -4.44 9.56
C GLY A 141 9.11 -4.43 10.32
N VAL A 142 8.74 -5.52 10.99
CA VAL A 142 7.63 -5.60 11.96
C VAL A 142 8.23 -5.84 13.35
N LYS A 143 7.86 -5.00 14.32
CA LYS A 143 8.28 -5.15 15.71
C LYS A 143 7.37 -6.17 16.39
N LEU A 144 7.91 -7.33 16.74
CA LEU A 144 7.22 -8.41 17.42
C LEU A 144 7.51 -8.35 18.92
N PRO A 145 6.50 -8.46 19.79
CA PRO A 145 6.70 -8.61 21.23
C PRO A 145 7.15 -10.03 21.55
N LYS A 146 8.25 -10.14 22.29
CA LYS A 146 8.82 -11.38 22.81
C LYS A 146 8.82 -11.34 24.32
N PHE A 147 8.51 -12.46 24.96
CA PHE A 147 8.51 -12.55 26.42
C PHE A 147 9.70 -13.39 26.89
N ASP A 148 10.52 -12.81 27.74
CA ASP A 148 11.60 -13.48 28.44
C ASP A 148 11.17 -13.70 29.90
N TYR A 149 11.37 -14.90 30.44
CA TYR A 149 11.12 -15.16 31.86
C TYR A 149 12.37 -14.81 32.68
N PHE A 150 12.17 -14.25 33.86
CA PHE A 150 13.24 -14.00 34.81
C PHE A 150 12.86 -14.50 36.20
N HIS A 151 13.85 -15.05 36.89
CA HIS A 151 13.73 -15.45 38.28
C HIS A 151 14.30 -14.33 39.15
N GLU A 152 13.46 -13.69 39.95
CA GLU A 152 13.93 -12.71 40.92
C GLU A 152 14.02 -13.43 42.27
N GLY A 153 15.25 -13.61 42.74
CA GLY A 153 15.56 -14.48 43.87
C GLY A 153 15.05 -13.93 45.21
N GLU A 154 14.14 -14.67 45.84
CA GLU A 154 14.31 -15.31 47.15
C GLU A 154 13.14 -16.27 47.32
N THR A 155 13.43 -17.56 47.37
CA THR A 155 12.42 -18.57 47.66
C THR A 155 12.13 -18.54 49.15
N LYS A 156 11.16 -17.74 49.59
CA LYS A 156 10.70 -17.73 50.99
C LYS A 156 9.81 -18.93 51.35
N ASN A 157 9.52 -19.81 50.38
CA ASN A 157 8.60 -20.95 50.53
C ASN A 157 9.29 -22.29 50.82
N ASP A 158 10.58 -22.32 51.16
CA ASP A 158 11.28 -23.57 51.53
C ASP A 158 10.68 -24.25 52.78
N LEU A 159 9.85 -23.55 53.56
CA LEU A 159 9.15 -24.10 54.72
C LEU A 159 7.87 -24.89 54.36
N THR A 160 7.43 -24.86 53.10
CA THR A 160 6.18 -25.52 52.63
C THR A 160 6.37 -27.03 52.44
N GLY A 161 6.67 -27.76 53.51
CA GLY A 161 6.90 -29.21 53.42
C GLY A 161 7.42 -29.91 54.68
N LEU A 162 7.63 -29.19 55.78
CA LEU A 162 8.22 -29.76 57.01
C LEU A 162 7.35 -30.82 57.70
N ALA A 163 6.02 -30.81 57.51
CA ALA A 163 5.12 -31.72 58.22
C ALA A 163 5.09 -33.13 57.60
N ARG A 164 4.64 -33.26 56.34
CA ARG A 164 4.58 -34.53 55.58
C ARG A 164 4.67 -34.24 54.08
N GLY A 165 5.48 -35.02 53.35
CA GLY A 165 5.49 -35.00 51.88
C GLY A 165 6.28 -33.87 51.20
N GLY A 166 7.17 -33.15 51.90
CA GLY A 166 7.92 -32.03 51.33
C GLY A 166 8.69 -32.33 50.04
N GLN A 167 9.20 -33.57 49.89
CA GLN A 167 9.86 -34.00 48.65
C GLN A 167 8.91 -34.01 47.44
N GLN A 168 7.67 -34.45 47.63
CA GLN A 168 6.65 -34.46 46.56
C GLN A 168 6.14 -33.06 46.25
N VAL A 169 6.03 -32.20 47.26
CA VAL A 169 5.69 -30.77 47.06
C VAL A 169 6.79 -30.06 46.25
N GLN A 170 8.06 -30.32 46.55
CA GLN A 170 9.17 -29.74 45.81
C GLN A 170 9.28 -30.28 44.37
N ALA A 171 9.01 -31.59 44.17
CA ALA A 171 8.94 -32.19 42.84
C ALA A 171 7.80 -31.58 42.00
N CYS A 172 6.62 -31.40 42.61
CA CYS A 172 5.48 -30.71 42.00
C CYS A 172 5.85 -29.27 41.61
N ARG A 173 6.48 -28.50 42.50
CA ARG A 173 6.96 -27.15 42.20
C ARG A 173 7.91 -27.12 41.02
N ALA A 174 8.90 -28.02 40.99
CA ALA A 174 9.86 -28.10 39.88
C ALA A 174 9.19 -28.45 38.55
N ALA A 175 8.14 -29.30 38.56
CA ALA A 175 7.35 -29.61 37.38
C ALA A 175 6.57 -28.38 36.87
N TYR A 176 5.91 -27.64 37.77
CA TYR A 176 5.18 -26.42 37.42
C TYR A 176 6.07 -25.28 36.94
N VAL A 177 7.27 -25.11 37.51
CA VAL A 177 8.23 -24.11 37.01
C VAL A 177 8.58 -24.40 35.55
N LYS A 178 8.89 -25.66 35.21
CA LYS A 178 9.15 -26.08 33.82
C LYS A 178 7.93 -25.91 32.92
N ALA A 179 6.72 -26.15 33.42
CA ALA A 179 5.49 -25.92 32.65
C ALA A 179 5.26 -24.43 32.36
N ILE A 180 5.53 -23.55 33.33
CA ILE A 180 5.43 -22.09 33.15
C ILE A 180 6.45 -21.58 32.14
N GLU A 181 7.68 -22.10 32.13
CA GLU A 181 8.69 -21.75 31.12
C GLU A 181 8.18 -21.99 29.69
N VAL A 182 7.60 -23.17 29.43
CA VAL A 182 7.03 -23.52 28.12
C VAL A 182 5.80 -22.66 27.81
N LEU A 183 4.98 -22.33 28.80
CA LEU A 183 3.82 -21.44 28.63
C LEU A 183 4.24 -20.02 28.24
N VAL A 184 5.30 -19.47 28.85
CA VAL A 184 5.82 -18.14 28.49
C VAL A 184 6.35 -18.14 27.06
N GLU A 185 7.07 -19.18 26.64
CA GLU A 185 7.52 -19.32 25.24
C GLU A 185 6.32 -19.40 24.28
N LEU A 186 5.31 -20.21 24.61
CA LEU A 186 4.11 -20.34 23.78
C LEU A 186 3.34 -19.01 23.66
N ALA A 187 3.16 -18.29 24.78
CA ALA A 187 2.50 -16.99 24.80
C ALA A 187 3.25 -15.95 23.96
N SER A 188 4.58 -15.99 23.99
CA SER A 188 5.45 -15.17 23.14
C SER A 188 5.21 -15.46 21.66
N LEU A 189 5.17 -16.74 21.28
CA LEU A 189 4.92 -17.15 19.89
C LEU A 189 3.50 -16.78 19.44
N GLN A 190 2.49 -16.95 20.29
CA GLN A 190 1.09 -16.62 19.97
C GLN A 190 0.88 -15.11 19.77
N THR A 191 1.44 -14.29 20.65
CA THR A 191 1.32 -12.83 20.54
C THR A 191 2.08 -12.29 19.32
N SER A 192 3.28 -12.83 19.06
CA SER A 192 4.03 -12.56 17.83
C SER A 192 3.25 -13.01 16.59
N PHE A 193 2.55 -14.15 16.65
CA PHE A 193 1.75 -14.65 15.54
C PHE A 193 0.57 -13.75 15.20
N MET A 194 -0.19 -13.29 16.21
CA MET A 194 -1.32 -12.37 15.99
C MET A 194 -0.86 -11.03 15.39
N THR A 195 0.22 -10.46 15.93
CA THR A 195 0.79 -9.21 15.41
C THR A 195 1.30 -9.38 13.97
N LEU A 196 1.97 -10.49 13.66
CA LEU A 196 2.45 -10.77 12.30
C LEU A 196 1.30 -11.02 11.30
N ASP A 197 0.23 -11.71 11.70
CA ASP A 197 -0.97 -11.91 10.86
C ASP A 197 -1.62 -10.59 10.43
N THR A 198 -1.79 -9.65 11.38
CA THR A 198 -2.33 -8.33 11.06
C THR A 198 -1.41 -7.55 10.12
N ALA A 199 -0.09 -7.66 10.28
CA ALA A 199 0.89 -7.04 9.39
C ALA A 199 0.85 -7.63 7.96
N ILE A 200 0.66 -8.95 7.82
CA ILE A 200 0.47 -9.59 6.51
C ILE A 200 -0.83 -9.11 5.85
N LYS A 201 -1.95 -9.12 6.57
CA LYS A 201 -3.26 -8.68 6.05
C LYS A 201 -3.22 -7.23 5.57
N THR A 202 -2.61 -6.33 6.34
CA THR A 202 -2.46 -4.93 5.95
C THR A 202 -1.54 -4.75 4.75
N THR A 203 -0.45 -5.52 4.65
CA THR A 203 0.45 -5.50 3.50
C THR A 203 -0.23 -6.01 2.23
N ASN A 204 -0.95 -7.14 2.30
CA ASN A 204 -1.70 -7.69 1.17
C ASN A 204 -2.83 -6.75 0.70
N ARG A 205 -3.52 -6.09 1.64
CA ARG A 205 -4.51 -5.06 1.30
C ARG A 205 -3.87 -3.89 0.55
N ARG A 206 -2.67 -3.46 0.93
CA ARG A 206 -1.93 -2.39 0.24
C ARG A 206 -1.47 -2.82 -1.16
N VAL A 207 -0.98 -4.04 -1.32
CA VAL A 207 -0.61 -4.61 -2.63
C VAL A 207 -1.83 -4.61 -3.56
N ASN A 208 -2.97 -5.12 -3.08
CA ASN A 208 -4.22 -5.18 -3.84
C ASN A 208 -4.74 -3.77 -4.21
N ALA A 209 -4.65 -2.80 -3.29
CA ALA A 209 -5.03 -1.41 -3.57
C ALA A 209 -4.14 -0.78 -4.65
N LEU A 210 -2.84 -1.09 -4.66
CA LEU A 210 -1.93 -0.60 -5.70
C LEU A 210 -2.24 -1.21 -7.07
N GLU A 211 -2.51 -2.51 -7.14
CA GLU A 211 -2.82 -3.21 -8.39
C GLU A 211 -4.16 -2.78 -8.98
N ASN A 212 -5.21 -2.76 -8.18
CA ASN A 212 -6.58 -2.67 -8.69
C ASN A 212 -7.19 -1.26 -8.59
N VAL A 213 -6.60 -0.35 -7.82
CA VAL A 213 -7.13 1.02 -7.65
C VAL A 213 -6.13 2.06 -8.11
N VAL A 214 -4.89 2.06 -7.59
CA VAL A 214 -3.96 3.18 -7.84
C VAL A 214 -3.37 3.12 -9.25
N LYS A 215 -2.86 1.96 -9.68
CA LYS A 215 -2.22 1.82 -10.98
C LYS A 215 -3.19 2.14 -12.14
N PRO A 216 -4.42 1.60 -12.21
CA PRO A 216 -5.36 1.93 -13.29
C PRO A 216 -5.78 3.40 -13.27
N ARG A 217 -5.93 4.01 -12.08
CA ARG A 217 -6.28 5.44 -11.98
C ARG A 217 -5.18 6.35 -12.52
N LEU A 218 -3.92 6.01 -12.27
CA LEU A 218 -2.78 6.75 -12.81
C LEU A 218 -2.65 6.56 -14.32
N GLU A 219 -2.85 5.35 -14.83
CA GLU A 219 -2.83 5.06 -16.27
C GLU A 219 -3.93 5.84 -17.01
N ASN A 220 -5.17 5.81 -16.52
CA ASN A 220 -6.28 6.58 -17.10
C ASN A 220 -6.00 8.09 -17.09
N THR A 221 -5.41 8.61 -16.01
CA THR A 221 -5.04 10.03 -15.91
C THR A 221 -3.95 10.39 -16.90
N ILE A 222 -2.97 9.52 -17.14
CA ILE A 222 -1.91 9.74 -18.14
C ILE A 222 -2.51 9.77 -19.55
N THR A 223 -3.41 8.84 -19.88
CA THR A 223 -4.08 8.81 -21.18
C THR A 223 -4.90 10.09 -21.42
N TYR A 224 -5.62 10.56 -20.40
CA TYR A 224 -6.35 11.83 -20.47
C TYR A 224 -5.43 13.03 -20.73
N ILE A 225 -4.38 13.22 -19.92
CA ILE A 225 -3.48 14.39 -20.07
C ILE A 225 -2.76 14.35 -21.43
N LYS A 226 -2.37 13.16 -21.90
CA LYS A 226 -1.77 13.02 -23.24
C LYS A 226 -2.74 13.43 -24.34
N GLY A 227 -3.99 12.95 -24.29
CA GLY A 227 -5.01 13.32 -25.26
C GLY A 227 -5.27 14.83 -25.32
N GLU A 228 -5.35 15.49 -24.16
CA GLU A 228 -5.54 16.95 -24.08
C GLU A 228 -4.32 17.72 -24.62
N LEU A 229 -3.10 17.28 -24.30
CA LEU A 229 -1.88 17.92 -24.82
C LEU A 229 -1.75 17.75 -26.33
N ASP A 230 -2.05 16.57 -26.86
CA ASP A 230 -2.00 16.29 -28.29
C ASP A 230 -3.04 17.14 -29.06
N GLU A 231 -4.20 17.43 -28.46
CA GLU A 231 -5.21 18.31 -29.06
C GLU A 231 -4.79 19.78 -29.03
N LEU A 232 -4.22 20.26 -27.90
CA LEU A 232 -3.65 21.61 -27.82
C LEU A 232 -2.52 21.82 -28.83
N GLU A 233 -1.61 20.84 -28.99
CA GLU A 233 -0.55 20.88 -30.00
C GLU A 233 -1.11 20.90 -31.42
N ARG A 234 -2.20 20.17 -31.67
CA ARG A 234 -2.91 20.15 -32.94
C ARG A 234 -3.53 21.52 -33.25
N GLU A 235 -4.20 22.15 -32.28
CA GLU A 235 -4.76 23.50 -32.43
C GLU A 235 -3.68 24.55 -32.74
N ASP A 236 -2.56 24.51 -32.01
CA ASP A 236 -1.41 25.38 -32.24
C ASP A 236 -0.80 25.19 -33.63
N PHE A 237 -0.67 23.93 -34.06
CA PHE A 237 -0.20 23.60 -35.39
C PHE A 237 -1.12 24.16 -36.49
N PHE A 238 -2.44 24.04 -36.34
CA PHE A 238 -3.39 24.62 -37.30
C PHE A 238 -3.32 26.15 -37.33
N ARG A 239 -3.18 26.79 -36.16
CA ARG A 239 -3.03 28.25 -36.04
C ARG A 239 -1.79 28.74 -36.78
N LEU A 240 -0.64 28.12 -36.54
CA LEU A 240 0.63 28.43 -37.21
C LEU A 240 0.55 28.18 -38.72
N LYS A 241 -0.08 27.07 -39.13
CA LYS A 241 -0.29 26.75 -40.56
C LYS A 241 -1.13 27.79 -41.27
N LYS A 242 -2.20 28.31 -40.65
CA LYS A 242 -2.99 29.41 -41.23
C LYS A 242 -2.16 30.68 -41.36
N ILE A 243 -1.44 31.08 -40.32
CA ILE A 243 -0.60 32.29 -40.34
C ILE A 243 0.48 32.20 -41.42
N GLN A 244 1.17 31.06 -41.53
CA GLN A 244 2.14 30.82 -42.60
C GLN A 244 1.48 30.85 -43.99
N GLY A 245 0.28 30.29 -44.12
CA GLY A 245 -0.51 30.36 -45.35
C GLY A 245 -0.85 31.80 -45.74
N PHE A 246 -1.28 32.63 -44.80
CA PHE A 246 -1.53 34.06 -45.04
C PHE A 246 -0.26 34.81 -45.42
N LYS A 247 0.84 34.64 -44.68
CA LYS A 247 2.13 35.26 -45.02
C LYS A 247 2.63 34.86 -46.40
N LYS A 248 2.49 33.57 -46.77
CA LYS A 248 2.91 33.08 -48.07
C LYS A 248 2.08 33.69 -49.21
N ARG A 249 0.75 33.76 -49.05
CA ARG A 249 -0.13 34.44 -50.02
C ARG A 249 0.18 35.91 -50.16
N GLU A 250 0.49 36.59 -49.05
CA GLU A 250 0.85 37.99 -49.05
C GLU A 250 2.17 38.24 -49.80
N ILE A 251 3.19 37.39 -49.56
CA ILE A 251 4.45 37.43 -50.30
C ILE A 251 4.22 37.15 -51.80
N GLU A 252 3.40 36.17 -52.16
CA GLU A 252 3.05 35.88 -53.56
C GLU A 252 2.34 37.06 -54.23
N ARG A 253 1.43 37.74 -53.51
CA ARG A 253 0.71 38.93 -54.00
C ARG A 253 1.67 40.12 -54.18
N GLN A 254 2.59 40.35 -53.24
CA GLN A 254 3.62 41.39 -53.35
C GLN A 254 4.60 41.11 -54.49
N LEU A 255 4.99 39.86 -54.71
CA LEU A 255 5.89 39.47 -55.78
C LEU A 255 5.21 39.57 -57.15
N ALA A 256 3.92 39.25 -57.24
CA ALA A 256 3.12 39.48 -58.45
C ALA A 256 2.97 40.98 -58.76
N ALA A 257 2.67 41.81 -57.75
CA ALA A 257 2.62 43.26 -57.91
C ALA A 257 3.97 43.83 -58.36
N ALA A 258 5.08 43.42 -57.73
CA ALA A 258 6.43 43.85 -58.11
C ALA A 258 6.79 43.46 -59.56
N ARG A 259 6.38 42.27 -60.02
CA ARG A 259 6.53 41.87 -61.43
C ARG A 259 5.72 42.75 -62.37
N GLN A 260 4.47 43.06 -62.03
CA GLN A 260 3.63 43.96 -62.83
C GLN A 260 4.21 45.38 -62.90
N PHE A 261 4.76 45.91 -61.80
CA PHE A 261 5.48 47.18 -61.79
C PHE A 261 6.77 47.14 -62.63
N ALA A 262 7.51 46.04 -62.62
CA ALA A 262 8.71 45.87 -63.44
C ALA A 262 8.37 45.76 -64.94
N GLU A 263 7.33 44.99 -65.31
CA GLU A 263 6.85 44.90 -66.69
C GLU A 263 6.32 46.24 -67.19
N GLY A 264 5.61 47.01 -66.34
CA GLY A 264 5.18 48.37 -66.64
C GLY A 264 6.35 49.33 -66.89
N GLN A 265 7.42 49.29 -66.08
CA GLN A 265 8.63 50.09 -66.31
C GLN A 265 9.42 49.67 -67.55
N VAL A 266 9.43 48.39 -67.90
CA VAL A 266 10.05 47.91 -69.15
C VAL A 266 9.23 48.35 -70.35
N ALA A 267 7.90 48.29 -70.28
CA ALA A 267 7.01 48.82 -71.33
C ALA A 267 7.14 50.34 -71.49
N GLU A 268 7.29 51.08 -70.38
CA GLU A 268 7.53 52.53 -70.38
C GLU A 268 8.93 52.89 -70.94
N LYS A 269 9.97 52.12 -70.62
CA LYS A 269 11.29 52.30 -71.24
C LYS A 269 11.31 51.95 -72.72
N VAL A 270 10.55 50.94 -73.13
CA VAL A 270 10.38 50.55 -74.55
C VAL A 270 9.55 51.60 -75.30
N SER A 271 8.54 52.21 -74.68
CA SER A 271 7.78 53.32 -75.28
C SER A 271 8.58 54.63 -75.33
N LEU A 272 9.46 54.90 -74.37
CA LEU A 272 10.41 56.02 -74.41
C LEU A 272 11.52 55.84 -75.47
N GLN A 273 11.96 54.60 -75.75
CA GLN A 273 12.91 54.30 -76.83
C GLN A 273 12.28 54.32 -78.22
N LYS A 274 10.97 54.05 -78.33
CA LYS A 274 10.22 54.07 -79.59
C LYS A 274 9.40 55.35 -79.66
N GLY A 275 10.08 56.49 -79.79
CA GLY A 275 9.48 57.82 -79.76
C GLY A 275 8.25 57.95 -80.66
N ILE A 276 7.08 58.14 -80.02
CA ILE A 276 5.83 58.53 -80.67
C ILE A 276 5.17 59.62 -79.81
N SER A 277 4.68 60.63 -80.53
CA SER A 277 4.23 61.97 -80.15
C SER A 277 3.29 62.10 -78.95
N LEU A 278 3.50 63.19 -78.21
CA LEU A 278 2.54 63.90 -77.36
C LEU A 278 1.14 63.94 -77.98
N ASN A 279 0.14 63.39 -77.28
CA ASN A 279 -1.21 63.95 -77.07
C ASN A 279 -2.14 62.91 -76.43
N SER A 280 -2.14 62.83 -75.09
CA SER A 280 -3.30 62.44 -74.29
C SER A 280 -2.99 62.62 -72.79
N ALA A 281 -2.75 63.87 -72.40
CA ALA A 281 -3.11 64.25 -71.03
C ALA A 281 -4.63 64.09 -70.89
N GLN A 282 -5.07 63.73 -69.67
CA GLN A 282 -6.46 63.82 -69.17
C GLN A 282 -7.28 62.52 -69.15
N ASN A 283 -7.00 61.63 -68.19
CA ASN A 283 -8.02 61.04 -67.28
C ASN A 283 -7.42 60.00 -66.31
N MET A 284 -6.70 60.42 -65.26
CA MET A 284 -6.33 59.52 -64.16
C MET A 284 -6.42 60.25 -62.81
N LEU A 285 -7.63 60.73 -62.48
CA LEU A 285 -7.92 61.30 -61.16
C LEU A 285 -9.37 61.00 -60.76
N SER A 286 -9.73 59.71 -60.75
CA SER A 286 -11.02 59.25 -60.19
C SER A 286 -11.02 57.75 -59.92
N ALA A 287 -10.36 57.32 -58.85
CA ALA A 287 -10.63 56.04 -58.18
C ALA A 287 -10.06 56.07 -56.76
N SER A 288 -10.52 57.00 -55.92
CA SER A 288 -10.50 56.79 -54.47
C SER A 288 -11.70 55.90 -54.13
N GLU A 289 -11.57 54.60 -54.33
CA GLU A 289 -12.48 53.65 -53.68
C GLU A 289 -12.10 53.56 -52.20
N LYS A 290 -13.10 53.82 -51.38
CA LYS A 290 -13.04 53.76 -49.92
C LYS A 290 -12.93 52.30 -49.49
N ASP A 291 -11.82 51.94 -48.85
CA ASP A 291 -11.78 50.75 -47.99
C ASP A 291 -12.23 51.17 -46.59
N GLU A 292 -13.55 51.11 -46.37
CA GLU A 292 -14.11 50.95 -45.02
C GLU A 292 -14.12 49.46 -44.70
N ASP A 293 -13.10 48.98 -44.00
CA ASP A 293 -13.18 47.75 -43.22
C ASP A 293 -12.50 47.99 -41.86
N ILE A 294 -13.24 48.67 -40.98
CA ILE A 294 -13.00 48.65 -39.53
C ILE A 294 -13.75 47.43 -39.00
N ILE A 295 -13.01 46.40 -38.61
CA ILE A 295 -13.55 45.28 -37.84
C ILE A 295 -13.04 45.45 -36.40
N PHE A 296 -13.95 45.74 -35.47
CA PHE A 296 -13.77 45.54 -34.03
C PHE A 296 -14.22 44.13 -33.66
#